data_AF-A0A495IIK9-F1
#
_entry.id   AF-A0A495IIK9-F1
#
_cell.length_a   1.000
_cell.length_b   1.000
_cell.length_c   1.000
_cell.angle_alpha   90.00
_cell.angle_beta   90.00
_cell.angle_gamma   90.00
#
_symmetry.space_group_name_H-M   'P 1'
#
loop_
_entity.id
_entity.type
_entity.pdbx_description
1 polymer ?
#
loop_
_entity_poly.entity_id
_entity_poly.type
_entity_poly.pdbx_seq_one_letter_code
_entity_poly.pdbx_strand_id
1 'polypeptide(L)'
;MYGDVPYTDLMPATTKSDRLDLRLTTAQKREIEQAAAISGRSVSDFSVTALVEKAEDTIRREREIAMSRRSFEAFSALLDRPAKSVDKLAGLLARPSIFVEDE
;
A
#
# COMPACT_ATOMS: atom_id res chain seq x y z
N MET A 1 -19.92 40.59 22.75
CA MET A 1 -18.56 40.63 22.18
C MET A 1 -18.04 39.20 22.16
N TYR A 2 -18.41 38.45 21.13
CA TYR A 2 -17.82 37.13 20.84
C TYR A 2 -16.77 37.40 19.77
N GLY A 3 -15.51 37.09 20.09
CA GLY A 3 -14.39 37.28 19.19
C GLY A 3 -14.55 36.42 17.95
N ASP A 4 -14.33 37.06 16.81
CA ASP A 4 -14.14 36.44 15.51
C ASP A 4 -12.89 35.54 15.60
N VAL A 5 -13.09 34.26 15.93
CA VAL A 5 -12.06 33.23 15.81
C VAL A 5 -12.25 32.59 14.45
N PRO A 6 -11.41 32.91 13.45
CA PRO A 6 -11.47 32.25 12.17
C PRO A 6 -10.94 30.82 12.36
N TYR A 7 -11.84 29.83 12.30
CA TYR A 7 -11.45 28.46 11.97
C TYR A 7 -11.12 28.38 10.47
N THR A 8 -10.12 29.16 10.06
CA THR A 8 -9.43 28.96 8.80
C THR A 8 -8.05 28.44 9.16
N ASP A 9 -8.03 27.32 9.88
CA ASP A 9 -6.85 26.46 9.88
C ASP A 9 -6.72 25.95 8.45
N LEU A 10 -5.90 26.67 7.68
CA LEU A 10 -5.41 26.28 6.37
C LEU A 10 -4.76 24.91 6.56
N MET A 11 -5.54 23.85 6.37
CA MET A 11 -5.00 22.56 5.98
C MET A 11 -4.03 22.88 4.84
N PRO A 12 -2.71 22.71 4.99
CA PRO A 12 -1.79 23.01 3.92
C PRO A 12 -2.22 22.11 2.78
N ALA A 13 -2.79 22.70 1.72
CA ALA A 13 -3.08 21.98 0.50
C ALA A 13 -1.73 21.38 0.08
N THR A 14 -1.58 20.06 0.24
CA THR A 14 -0.34 19.36 -0.09
C THR A 14 -0.02 19.70 -1.53
N THR A 15 0.99 20.54 -1.72
CA THR A 15 1.38 21.01 -3.03
C THR A 15 1.92 19.81 -3.80
N LYS A 16 1.42 19.58 -5.02
CA LYS A 16 1.95 18.55 -5.92
C LYS A 16 3.32 19.01 -6.44
N SER A 17 4.36 18.89 -5.62
CA SER A 17 5.74 19.32 -5.93
C SER A 17 6.52 18.29 -6.73
N ASP A 18 6.19 17.02 -6.54
CA ASP A 18 6.99 15.91 -7.03
C ASP A 18 6.62 15.54 -8.47
N ARG A 19 7.61 15.14 -9.26
CA ARG A 19 7.46 14.84 -10.69
C ARG A 19 7.89 13.41 -10.99
N LEU A 20 7.15 12.77 -11.89
CA LEU A 20 7.47 11.46 -12.46
C LEU A 20 7.63 11.62 -13.98
N ASP A 21 8.87 11.55 -14.47
CA ASP A 21 9.16 11.66 -15.90
C ASP A 21 9.12 10.28 -16.57
N LEU A 22 8.24 10.13 -17.56
CA LEU A 22 8.01 8.87 -18.27
C LEU A 22 8.32 9.01 -19.76
N ARG A 23 8.97 7.99 -20.32
CA ARG A 23 9.14 7.86 -21.77
C ARG A 23 8.06 6.93 -22.31
N LEU A 24 7.30 7.42 -23.27
CA LEU A 24 6.19 6.69 -23.89
C LEU A 24 6.43 6.58 -25.39
N THR A 25 6.00 5.47 -25.97
CA THR A 25 5.78 5.39 -27.41
C THR A 25 4.58 6.26 -27.81
N THR A 26 4.51 6.64 -29.09
CA THR A 26 3.36 7.39 -29.63
C THR A 26 2.04 6.65 -29.44
N ALA A 27 2.06 5.32 -29.55
CA ALA A 27 0.86 4.49 -29.37
C ALA A 27 0.35 4.55 -27.92
N GLN A 28 1.23 4.36 -26.94
CA GLN A 28 0.88 4.46 -25.52
C GLN A 28 0.34 5.85 -25.15
N LYS A 29 0.98 6.91 -25.65
CA LYS A 29 0.52 8.29 -25.40
C LYS A 29 -0.91 8.50 -25.90
N ARG A 30 -1.23 8.06 -27.12
CA ARG A 30 -2.58 8.18 -27.70
C ARG A 30 -3.62 7.39 -26.92
N GLU A 31 -3.28 6.18 -26.48
CA GLU A 31 -4.18 5.35 -25.69
C GLU A 31 -4.54 6.01 -24.35
N ILE A 32 -3.53 6.55 -23.65
CA ILE A 32 -3.75 7.27 -22.39
C ILE A 32 -4.58 8.55 -22.62
N GLU A 33 -4.30 9.31 -23.68
CA GLU A 33 -5.07 10.51 -24.04
C GLU A 33 -6.54 10.18 -24.32
N GLN A 34 -6.80 9.09 -25.05
CA GLN A 34 -8.15 8.63 -25.33
C GLN A 34 -8.87 8.19 -24.05
N ALA A 35 -8.22 7.44 -23.17
CA ALA A 35 -8.80 6.99 -21.91
C ALA A 35 -9.12 8.18 -20.98
N ALA A 36 -8.23 9.17 -20.91
CA ALA A 36 -8.45 10.40 -20.16
C ALA A 36 -9.66 11.18 -20.72
N ALA A 37 -9.76 11.31 -22.05
CA ALA A 37 -10.87 11.97 -22.71
C ALA A 37 -12.22 11.28 -22.45
N ILE A 38 -12.27 9.95 -22.54
CA ILE A 38 -13.47 9.15 -22.21
C ILE A 38 -13.88 9.37 -20.75
N SER A 39 -12.90 9.48 -19.85
CA SER A 39 -13.12 9.69 -18.42
C SER A 39 -13.46 11.13 -18.04
N GLY A 40 -13.41 12.08 -18.98
CA GLY A 40 -13.61 13.51 -18.73
C GLY A 40 -12.52 14.14 -17.85
N ARG A 41 -11.32 13.57 -17.83
CA ARG A 41 -10.20 14.01 -16.99
C ARG A 41 -9.03 14.52 -17.83
N SER A 42 -8.18 15.33 -17.23
CA SER A 42 -6.90 15.67 -17.85
C SER A 42 -6.01 14.42 -17.93
N VAL A 43 -5.09 14.39 -18.90
CA VAL A 43 -4.12 13.28 -19.06
C VAL A 43 -3.30 13.07 -17.78
N SER A 44 -2.89 14.17 -17.12
CA SER A 44 -2.11 14.10 -15.87
C SER A 44 -2.93 13.50 -14.73
N ASP A 45 -4.17 13.95 -14.55
CA ASP A 45 -5.04 13.47 -13.48
C ASP A 45 -5.42 11.99 -13.67
N PHE A 46 -5.79 11.62 -14.90
CA PHE A 46 -6.04 10.23 -15.26
C PHE A 46 -4.82 9.35 -14.99
N SER A 47 -3.64 9.78 -15.45
CA SER A 47 -2.41 9.00 -15.32
C SER A 47 -2.01 8.81 -13.86
N VAL A 48 -2.03 9.88 -13.05
CA VAL A 48 -1.69 9.79 -11.62
C VAL A 48 -2.67 8.87 -10.90
N THR A 49 -3.97 9.02 -11.15
CA THR A 49 -4.99 8.16 -10.53
C THR A 49 -4.75 6.69 -10.86
N ALA A 50 -4.62 6.36 -12.15
CA ALA A 50 -4.42 4.98 -12.60
C ALA A 50 -3.12 4.36 -12.04
N LEU A 51 -2.04 5.16 -11.93
CA LEU A 51 -0.78 4.70 -11.35
C LEU A 51 -0.90 4.43 -9.85
N VAL A 52 -1.57 5.32 -9.10
CA VAL A 52 -1.80 5.14 -7.65
C VAL A 52 -2.66 3.91 -7.39
N GLU A 53 -3.78 3.75 -8.10
CA GLU A 53 -4.65 2.57 -7.97
C GLU A 53 -3.88 1.28 -8.23
N LYS A 54 -3.03 1.25 -9.27
CA LYS A 54 -2.22 0.07 -9.59
C LYS A 54 -1.12 -0.18 -8.55
N ALA A 55 -0.51 0.87 -8.00
CA ALA A 55 0.49 0.76 -6.97
C ALA A 55 -0.12 0.20 -5.67
N GLU A 56 -1.25 0.73 -5.23
CA GLU A 56 -1.99 0.24 -4.06
C GLU A 56 -2.35 -1.24 -4.20
N ASP A 57 -2.89 -1.60 -5.37
CA ASP A 57 -3.26 -2.97 -5.69
C ASP A 57 -2.05 -3.93 -5.70
N THR A 58 -0.89 -3.46 -6.14
CA THR A 58 0.34 -4.25 -6.13
C THR A 58 0.91 -4.41 -4.73
N ILE A 59 0.94 -3.34 -3.94
CA ILE A 59 1.38 -3.37 -2.53
C ILE A 59 0.47 -4.28 -1.71
N ARG A 60 -0.85 -4.17 -1.93
CA ARG A 60 -1.85 -4.97 -1.24
C ARG A 60 -1.67 -6.45 -1.51
N ARG A 61 -1.53 -6.85 -2.78
CA ARG A 61 -1.28 -8.25 -3.15
C ARG A 61 -0.08 -8.87 -2.45
N GLU A 62 0.99 -8.11 -2.28
CA GLU A 62 2.21 -8.59 -1.62
C GLU A 62 2.02 -8.72 -0.10
N ARG A 63 1.28 -7.78 0.51
CA ARG A 63 1.14 -7.71 1.97
C ARG A 63 -0.01 -8.53 2.54
N GLU A 64 -1.06 -8.75 1.75
CA GLU A 64 -2.27 -9.42 2.22
C GLU A 64 -2.26 -10.91 1.90
N ILE A 65 -2.29 -11.74 2.95
CA ILE A 65 -2.52 -13.17 2.83
C ILE A 65 -4.04 -13.38 2.81
N ALA A 66 -4.60 -13.53 1.62
CA ALA A 66 -6.00 -13.90 1.48
C ALA A 66 -6.19 -15.38 1.86
N MET A 67 -7.14 -15.65 2.76
CA MET A 67 -7.53 -17.02 3.11
C MET A 67 -9.04 -17.20 3.09
N SER A 68 -9.48 -18.40 2.70
CA SER A 68 -10.91 -18.73 2.73
C SER A 68 -11.45 -18.67 4.17
N ARG A 69 -12.75 -18.42 4.34
CA ARG A 69 -13.39 -18.43 5.68
C ARG A 69 -13.13 -19.73 6.43
N ARG A 70 -13.20 -20.88 5.76
CA ARG A 70 -12.90 -22.19 6.34
C ARG A 70 -11.44 -22.31 6.79
N SER A 71 -10.50 -21.82 5.97
CA SER A 71 -9.07 -21.79 6.32
C SER A 71 -8.82 -20.87 7.51
N PHE A 72 -9.51 -19.72 7.57
CA PHE A 72 -9.43 -18.78 8.68
C PHE A 72 -9.98 -19.36 9.98
N GLU A 73 -11.13 -20.04 9.94
CA GLU A 73 -11.70 -20.73 11.10
C GLU A 73 -10.76 -21.84 11.60
N ALA A 74 -10.20 -22.65 10.69
CA ALA A 74 -9.23 -23.69 11.04
C ALA A 74 -7.93 -23.11 11.62
N PHE A 75 -7.44 -22.00 11.06
CA PHE A 75 -6.26 -21.28 11.55
C PHE A 75 -6.51 -20.68 12.94
N SER A 76 -7.66 -20.02 13.15
CA SER A 76 -8.05 -19.47 14.44
C SER A 76 -8.14 -20.55 15.51
N ALA A 77 -8.78 -21.68 15.19
CA ALA A 77 -8.86 -22.84 16.09
C ALA A 77 -7.50 -23.50 16.38
N LEU A 78 -6.46 -23.26 15.57
CA LEU A 78 -5.08 -23.67 15.87
C LEU A 78 -4.40 -22.66 16.81
N LEU A 79 -4.63 -21.36 16.63
CA LEU A 79 -4.11 -20.30 17.50
C LEU A 79 -4.68 -20.35 18.92
N ASP A 80 -5.95 -20.73 19.08
CA ASP A 80 -6.60 -20.85 20.39
C ASP A 80 -6.08 -22.03 21.23
N ARG A 81 -5.31 -22.95 20.62
CA ARG A 81 -4.75 -24.10 21.34
C ARG A 81 -3.50 -23.64 22.11
N PRO A 82 -3.26 -24.20 23.30
CA PRO A 82 -2.01 -23.93 24.01
C PRO A 82 -0.82 -24.33 23.15
N ALA A 83 0.17 -23.44 23.08
CA ALA A 83 1.38 -23.66 22.32
C ALA A 83 2.09 -24.93 22.84
N LYS A 84 2.56 -25.77 21.90
CA LYS A 84 3.35 -26.95 22.21
C LYS A 84 4.81 -26.65 21.88
N SER A 85 5.72 -27.08 22.76
CA SER A 85 7.16 -27.05 22.48
C SER A 85 7.45 -27.86 21.22
N VAL A 86 8.29 -27.31 20.36
CA VAL A 86 8.91 -28.02 19.25
C VAL A 86 10.41 -27.99 19.49
N ASP A 87 10.98 -29.11 19.95
CA ASP A 87 12.37 -29.16 20.44
C ASP A 87 13.39 -28.65 19.40
N LYS A 88 13.15 -28.94 18.13
CA LYS A 88 13.98 -28.40 17.03
C LYS A 88 13.89 -26.89 16.90
N LEU A 89 12.69 -26.30 17.07
CA LEU A 89 12.50 -24.85 17.02
C LEU A 89 13.17 -24.18 18.23
N ALA A 90 13.03 -24.76 19.43
CA ALA A 90 13.73 -24.28 20.62
C ALA A 90 15.26 -24.30 20.42
N GLY A 91 15.79 -25.38 19.83
CA GLY A 91 17.19 -25.48 19.47
C GLY A 91 17.64 -24.44 18.43
N LEU A 92 16.79 -24.07 17.47
CA LEU A 92 17.10 -23.02 16.50
C LEU A 92 17.13 -21.63 17.13
N LEU A 93 16.17 -21.31 18.01
CA LEU A 93 16.10 -20.02 18.70
C LEU A 93 17.26 -19.79 19.69
N ALA A 94 17.86 -20.88 20.21
CA ALA A 94 19.03 -20.81 21.10
C ALA A 94 20.37 -20.59 20.37
N ARG A 95 20.37 -20.59 19.02
CA ARG A 95 21.60 -20.36 18.24
C ARG A 95 21.91 -18.86 18.18
N PRO A 96 23.20 -18.47 18.09
CA PRO A 96 23.58 -17.07 17.86
C PRO A 96 22.90 -16.53 16.60
N SER A 97 22.26 -15.36 16.71
CA SER A 97 21.68 -14.66 15.56
C SER A 97 22.76 -14.29 14.55
N ILE A 98 22.49 -14.51 13.27
CA ILE A 98 23.31 -13.97 12.16
C ILE A 98 22.93 -12.52 11.81
N PHE A 99 21.76 -12.06 12.28
CA PHE A 99 21.37 -10.67 12.20
C PHE A 99 21.97 -9.96 13.42
N VAL A 100 23.09 -9.29 13.18
CA VAL A 100 23.70 -8.34 14.10
C VAL A 100 23.13 -6.98 13.72
N GLU A 101 22.48 -6.28 14.64
CA GLU A 101 22.23 -4.84 14.46
C GLU A 101 23.59 -4.15 14.59
N ASP A 102 24.17 -3.73 13.45
CA ASP A 102 25.20 -2.69 13.45
C ASP A 102 24.46 -1.36 13.68
N GLU A 103 24.71 -0.70 14.83
CA GLU A 103 24.29 0.68 15.12
C GLU A 103 24.91 1.70 14.14
#